data_AF-A0A8T5MH57-F1
#
_entry.id   AF-A0A8T5MH57-F1
#
_cell.length_a   1.000
_cell.length_b   1.000
_cell.length_c   1.000
_cell.angle_alpha   90.00
_cell.angle_beta   90.00
_cell.angle_gamma   90.00
#
_symmetry.space_group_name_H-M   'P 1'
#
loop_
_entity.id
_entity.type
_entity.pdbx_description
1 polymer ?
#
loop_
_entity_poly.entity_id
_entity_poly.type
_entity_poly.pdbx_seq_one_letter_code
_entity_poly.pdbx_strand_id
1 'polypeptide(L)'
;MKSFIEVRAGTKSWEKFKESRLISDLAAYNIDTGSLLKLIEKNGIENLDEIRGAYAFAYYDTGRVYLARDLLGLVPLFYATRPHFAFASKKKALVSFDDVTELNPREILCYDEKTKRIEKIEREFFKTKPEIKGDILGRLEELLFEAVKIRIPKKKFGLLLSGGVDSSLLAFALKKLGADFTCYTAALDEDARDLKAAKSAAEKLGLTLKQKIIGYDRLEEYLEKVAPLVEDPDVVKIGVALPTYVACEMAQEDGCEVIFSGLGPDELFGGYRRHKIADDINAVCLKDLENLYLRNTYRDYTVTKAIGLELVAPYLDLEFVKFALRIPAKHKTDGKRDKIILRELAEKLGLDPSIAQRKKRAAQYGSRFDWGLDKLARSKGIKKSEYLKLASGTKFNLGVLFSSGKDSTYALHIAREKGHTISCLISLISRNPDSYMFHTQNVNLAKLQAEALGIPHIEHATDGEKEKELKDLEKAIKIAKEKYQIEGVVTGALFSTYQKDRIEKVCEKLGLIAFSPLWHKSQIQQMREVVDKFEFMFSSVAAEGLDASWLGRRITIEDVNSLIELNRKSGINVAGEGGEFESIVLDGPMFKKKVKIDDFEIIEESENTARMVVKKASLIGK
;
A
#
# COMPACT_ATOMS: atom_id res chain seq x y z
N MET A 1 5.31 -1.74 31.07
CA MET A 1 4.86 -1.81 29.67
C MET A 1 3.51 -2.49 29.65
N LYS A 2 2.46 -1.79 29.20
CA LYS A 2 1.07 -2.27 29.28
C LYS A 2 0.79 -3.23 28.12
N SER A 3 0.19 -4.39 28.41
CA SER A 3 -0.31 -5.32 27.39
C SER A 3 -1.32 -4.58 26.51
N PHE A 4 -1.09 -4.55 25.20
CA PHE A 4 -1.88 -3.76 24.24
C PHE A 4 -3.09 -4.57 23.74
N ILE A 5 -4.30 -3.99 23.81
CA ILE A 5 -5.55 -4.59 23.32
C ILE A 5 -6.29 -3.57 22.45
N GLU A 6 -6.61 -3.95 21.21
CA GLU A 6 -7.47 -3.13 20.34
C GLU A 6 -8.43 -3.98 19.49
N VAL A 7 -9.71 -4.05 19.89
CA VAL A 7 -10.79 -4.62 19.06
C VAL A 7 -11.97 -3.63 19.09
N ARG A 8 -11.99 -2.70 18.12
CA ARG A 8 -12.90 -1.56 17.87
C ARG A 8 -13.24 -0.64 19.09
N ALA A 9 -12.96 0.66 18.90
CA ALA A 9 -13.47 1.80 19.66
C ALA A 9 -13.00 1.98 21.13
N GLY A 10 -11.79 1.53 21.45
CA GLY A 10 -11.11 1.95 22.67
C GLY A 10 -9.94 1.04 23.00
N THR A 11 -8.77 1.62 23.22
CA THR A 11 -7.67 0.92 23.91
C THR A 11 -8.18 0.59 25.30
N LYS A 12 -8.48 -0.67 25.57
CA LYS A 12 -8.71 -1.14 26.94
C LYS A 12 -7.37 -1.54 27.53
N SER A 13 -7.15 -1.22 28.80
CA SER A 13 -6.08 -1.88 29.53
C SER A 13 -6.42 -3.37 29.67
N TRP A 14 -5.39 -4.19 29.85
CA TRP A 14 -5.54 -5.64 30.02
C TRP A 14 -6.52 -5.98 31.15
N GLU A 15 -6.50 -5.20 32.23
CA GLU A 15 -7.38 -5.33 33.40
C GLU A 15 -8.85 -5.03 33.03
N LYS A 16 -9.12 -3.92 32.33
CA LYS A 16 -10.48 -3.56 31.89
C LYS A 16 -11.05 -4.59 30.92
N PHE A 17 -10.21 -5.21 30.08
CA PHE A 17 -10.65 -6.31 29.22
C PHE A 17 -11.11 -7.50 30.05
N LYS A 18 -10.31 -7.95 31.04
CA LYS A 18 -10.65 -9.04 31.94
C LYS A 18 -11.97 -8.80 32.68
N GLU A 19 -12.18 -7.58 33.16
CA GLU A 19 -13.43 -7.18 33.81
C GLU A 19 -14.63 -7.30 32.86
N SER A 20 -14.49 -6.82 31.62
CA SER A 20 -15.57 -6.91 30.64
C SER A 20 -15.78 -8.30 30.05
N ARG A 21 -14.82 -9.22 30.21
CA ARG A 21 -14.72 -10.58 29.66
C ARG A 21 -14.83 -10.71 28.14
N LEU A 22 -15.38 -9.74 27.41
CA LEU A 22 -15.53 -9.78 25.96
C LEU A 22 -15.23 -8.42 25.34
N ILE A 23 -14.49 -8.44 24.24
CA ILE A 23 -14.35 -7.31 23.32
C ILE A 23 -14.53 -7.83 21.91
N SER A 24 -15.31 -7.13 21.08
CA SER A 24 -15.75 -7.63 19.77
C SER A 24 -15.89 -6.52 18.75
N ASP A 25 -15.51 -6.79 17.51
CA ASP A 25 -15.98 -6.06 16.33
C ASP A 25 -17.04 -6.91 15.64
N LEU A 26 -18.30 -6.48 15.76
CA LEU A 26 -19.44 -7.17 15.20
C LEU A 26 -20.01 -6.33 14.05
N ALA A 27 -20.01 -6.93 12.88
CA ALA A 27 -20.91 -6.62 11.77
C ALA A 27 -21.86 -7.83 11.59
N ALA A 28 -22.41 -8.27 12.74
CA ALA A 28 -23.30 -9.40 12.85
C ALA A 28 -24.73 -8.91 13.05
N TYR A 29 -25.66 -9.49 12.29
CA TYR A 29 -27.02 -8.94 12.15
C TYR A 29 -28.01 -9.59 13.10
N ASN A 30 -27.71 -10.80 13.57
CA ASN A 30 -28.54 -11.56 14.49
C ASN A 30 -28.05 -11.54 15.94
N ILE A 31 -26.93 -10.85 16.24
CA ILE A 31 -26.32 -10.88 17.57
C ILE A 31 -25.58 -9.58 17.90
N ASP A 32 -25.73 -9.10 19.13
CA ASP A 32 -24.93 -8.01 19.70
C ASP A 32 -23.84 -8.56 20.65
N THR A 33 -22.95 -7.70 21.16
CA THR A 33 -21.85 -8.13 22.03
C THR A 33 -22.34 -8.83 23.31
N GLY A 34 -23.42 -8.34 23.92
CA GLY A 34 -23.96 -8.94 25.15
C GLY A 34 -24.57 -10.32 24.90
N SER A 35 -25.25 -10.48 23.77
CA SER A 35 -25.85 -11.75 23.34
C SER A 35 -24.79 -12.74 22.88
N LEU A 36 -23.68 -12.27 22.30
CA LEU A 36 -22.51 -13.09 21.99
C LEU A 36 -21.88 -13.68 23.25
N LEU A 37 -21.72 -12.88 24.30
CA LEU A 37 -21.20 -13.39 25.58
C LEU A 37 -22.10 -14.51 26.12
N LYS A 38 -23.43 -14.29 26.15
CA LYS A 38 -24.39 -15.30 26.60
C LYS A 38 -24.37 -16.57 25.74
N LEU A 39 -24.19 -16.43 24.43
CA LEU A 39 -24.08 -17.57 23.51
C LEU A 39 -22.84 -18.40 23.85
N ILE A 40 -21.69 -17.75 24.02
CA ILE A 40 -20.43 -18.40 24.38
C ILE A 40 -20.54 -19.10 25.75
N GLU A 41 -21.13 -18.44 26.74
CA GLU A 41 -21.33 -19.01 28.08
C GLU A 41 -22.27 -20.22 28.08
N LYS A 42 -23.29 -20.21 27.21
CA LYS A 42 -24.29 -21.28 27.12
C LYS A 42 -23.82 -22.47 26.30
N ASN A 43 -23.22 -22.22 25.13
CA ASN A 43 -22.93 -23.24 24.12
C ASN A 43 -21.44 -23.58 24.02
N GLY A 44 -20.57 -22.85 24.73
CA GLY A 44 -19.12 -22.97 24.63
C GLY A 44 -18.53 -22.17 23.47
N ILE A 45 -17.25 -21.79 23.60
CA ILE A 45 -16.52 -20.99 22.61
C ILE A 45 -16.36 -21.69 21.24
N GLU A 46 -16.43 -23.02 21.23
CA GLU A 46 -16.27 -23.83 20.02
C GLU A 46 -17.50 -23.81 19.10
N ASN A 47 -18.68 -23.44 19.63
CA ASN A 47 -19.93 -23.46 18.89
C ASN A 47 -20.36 -22.05 18.44
N LEU A 48 -19.78 -21.60 17.33
CA LEU A 48 -19.99 -20.26 16.76
C LEU A 48 -20.79 -20.27 15.45
N ASP A 49 -21.32 -21.43 15.04
CA ASP A 49 -21.98 -21.62 13.75
C ASP A 49 -23.36 -20.96 13.67
N GLU A 50 -23.96 -20.63 14.82
CA GLU A 50 -25.23 -19.90 14.91
C GLU A 50 -25.09 -18.40 14.57
N ILE A 51 -23.86 -17.87 14.54
CA ILE A 51 -23.62 -16.44 14.30
C ILE A 51 -23.67 -16.18 12.78
N ARG A 52 -24.68 -15.43 12.35
CA ARG A 52 -24.83 -15.02 10.94
C ARG A 52 -24.33 -13.59 10.76
N GLY A 53 -23.06 -13.49 10.38
CA GLY A 53 -22.45 -12.21 10.02
C GLY A 53 -20.94 -12.21 10.14
N ALA A 54 -20.37 -11.02 10.03
CA ALA A 54 -18.93 -10.81 10.12
C ALA A 54 -18.58 -10.43 11.56
N TYR A 55 -17.56 -11.07 12.14
CA TYR A 55 -17.17 -10.82 13.52
C TYR A 55 -15.70 -11.12 13.76
N ALA A 56 -15.11 -10.42 14.73
CA ALA A 56 -13.87 -10.81 15.39
C ALA A 56 -13.98 -10.43 16.86
N PHE A 57 -13.55 -11.30 17.78
CA PHE A 57 -13.63 -11.00 19.20
C PHE A 57 -12.52 -11.67 20.01
N ALA A 58 -12.31 -11.14 21.21
CA ALA A 58 -11.52 -11.75 22.25
C ALA A 58 -12.39 -11.98 23.49
N TYR A 59 -12.35 -13.18 24.04
CA TYR A 59 -13.10 -13.60 25.21
C TYR A 59 -12.15 -14.05 26.32
N TYR A 60 -12.37 -13.58 27.55
CA TYR A 60 -11.58 -13.91 28.73
C TYR A 60 -12.38 -14.81 29.67
N ASP A 61 -11.82 -15.96 29.98
CA ASP A 61 -12.37 -16.88 30.97
C ASP A 61 -11.27 -17.51 31.81
N THR A 62 -11.35 -17.35 33.13
CA THR A 62 -10.56 -18.11 34.11
C THR A 62 -9.04 -18.12 33.84
N GLY A 63 -8.45 -16.99 33.41
CA GLY A 63 -7.02 -16.89 33.09
C GLY A 63 -6.64 -17.31 31.67
N ARG A 64 -7.63 -17.54 30.80
CA ARG A 64 -7.45 -17.85 29.38
C ARG A 64 -8.07 -16.77 28.51
N VAL A 65 -7.40 -16.47 27.40
CA VAL A 65 -7.86 -15.54 26.37
C VAL A 65 -8.12 -16.31 25.09
N TYR A 66 -9.37 -16.27 24.62
CA TYR A 66 -9.81 -16.88 23.38
C TYR A 66 -9.95 -15.83 22.29
N LEU A 67 -9.33 -16.03 21.13
CA LEU A 67 -9.51 -15.19 19.95
C LEU A 67 -10.24 -16.00 18.88
N ALA A 68 -11.30 -15.43 18.31
CA ALA A 68 -12.06 -16.04 17.22
C ALA A 68 -12.58 -14.97 16.26
N ARG A 69 -12.84 -15.37 15.01
CA ARG A 69 -13.43 -14.53 13.97
C ARG A 69 -14.37 -15.33 13.06
N ASP A 70 -15.10 -14.66 12.19
CA ASP A 70 -16.04 -15.29 11.27
C ASP A 70 -15.34 -16.29 10.32
N LEU A 71 -16.05 -17.36 9.95
CA LEU A 71 -15.47 -18.53 9.27
C LEU A 71 -14.88 -18.22 7.88
N LEU A 72 -15.30 -17.13 7.26
CA LEU A 72 -14.80 -16.65 5.96
C LEU A 72 -13.72 -15.56 6.09
N GLY A 73 -13.50 -15.05 7.31
CA GLY A 73 -12.52 -14.03 7.63
C GLY A 73 -12.83 -12.66 7.01
N LEU A 74 -14.07 -12.20 7.08
CA LEU A 74 -14.46 -10.84 6.69
C LEU A 74 -13.84 -9.79 7.62
N VAL A 75 -13.91 -10.01 8.94
CA VAL A 75 -13.26 -9.13 9.92
C VAL A 75 -11.86 -9.67 10.24
N PRO A 76 -10.79 -8.88 10.08
CA PRO A 76 -9.45 -9.30 10.43
C PRO A 76 -9.20 -9.28 11.94
N LEU A 77 -8.34 -10.19 12.38
CA LEU A 77 -7.82 -10.24 13.75
C LEU A 77 -6.38 -10.72 13.71
N PHE A 78 -5.49 -9.99 14.34
CA PHE A 78 -4.07 -10.28 14.44
C PHE A 78 -3.68 -10.50 15.90
N TYR A 79 -2.65 -11.31 16.12
CA TYR A 79 -2.05 -11.51 17.42
C TYR A 79 -0.54 -11.57 17.31
N ALA A 80 0.14 -11.32 18.43
CA ALA A 80 1.58 -11.47 18.59
C ALA A 80 1.86 -12.12 19.94
N THR A 81 3.01 -12.76 20.08
CA THR A 81 3.42 -13.46 21.31
C THR A 81 4.67 -12.85 21.92
N ARG A 82 5.44 -12.08 21.14
CA ARG A 82 6.70 -11.47 21.56
C ARG A 82 6.70 -9.96 21.27
N PRO A 83 7.12 -9.13 22.24
CA PRO A 83 7.72 -9.49 23.54
C PRO A 83 6.73 -9.99 24.61
N HIS A 84 5.43 -9.85 24.38
CA HIS A 84 4.35 -10.41 25.21
C HIS A 84 3.13 -10.68 24.33
N PHE A 85 2.12 -11.36 24.88
CA PHE A 85 0.89 -11.62 24.14
C PHE A 85 0.07 -10.34 23.94
N ALA A 86 -0.33 -10.09 22.70
CA ALA A 86 -1.17 -8.97 22.31
C ALA A 86 -2.02 -9.34 21.08
N PHE A 87 -3.11 -8.61 20.88
CA PHE A 87 -3.98 -8.81 19.72
C PHE A 87 -4.65 -7.50 19.29
N ALA A 88 -4.93 -7.39 18.00
CA ALA A 88 -5.54 -6.21 17.41
C ALA A 88 -6.31 -6.52 16.12
N SER A 89 -7.30 -5.71 15.77
CA SER A 89 -7.99 -5.80 14.46
C SER A 89 -7.19 -5.25 13.28
N LYS A 90 -6.06 -4.56 13.54
CA LYS A 90 -5.15 -4.02 12.52
C LYS A 90 -3.73 -4.46 12.77
N LYS A 91 -2.99 -4.81 11.71
CA LYS A 91 -1.59 -5.23 11.84
C LYS A 91 -0.70 -4.10 12.37
N LYS A 92 -0.92 -2.86 11.93
CA LYS A 92 -0.16 -1.68 12.40
C LYS A 92 -0.23 -1.41 13.89
N ALA A 93 -1.32 -1.81 14.56
CA ALA A 93 -1.43 -1.68 16.01
C ALA A 93 -0.40 -2.54 16.76
N LEU A 94 0.13 -3.58 16.10
CA LEU A 94 1.13 -4.49 16.62
C LEU A 94 2.53 -4.26 16.02
N VAL A 95 2.80 -3.09 15.42
CA VAL A 95 4.09 -2.80 14.73
C VAL A 95 5.32 -2.89 15.64
N SER A 96 5.13 -2.82 16.96
CA SER A 96 6.20 -2.96 17.97
C SER A 96 6.43 -4.41 18.43
N PHE A 97 5.76 -5.39 17.83
CA PHE A 97 5.86 -6.81 18.15
C PHE A 97 6.61 -7.57 17.05
N ASP A 98 7.29 -8.65 17.43
CA ASP A 98 8.24 -9.36 16.57
C ASP A 98 7.55 -10.39 15.64
N ASP A 99 6.39 -10.92 16.03
CA ASP A 99 5.77 -12.10 15.44
C ASP A 99 4.27 -11.94 15.15
N VAL A 100 3.90 -10.77 14.62
CA VAL A 100 2.52 -10.45 14.26
C VAL A 100 1.99 -11.45 13.22
N THR A 101 0.93 -12.17 13.61
CA THR A 101 0.29 -13.21 12.81
C THR A 101 -1.19 -12.91 12.65
N GLU A 102 -1.72 -13.04 11.44
CA GLU A 102 -3.18 -12.99 11.22
C GLU A 102 -3.82 -14.29 11.71
N LEU A 103 -4.86 -14.20 12.52
CA LEU A 103 -5.61 -15.36 12.98
C LEU A 103 -6.33 -16.01 11.80
N ASN A 104 -6.04 -17.29 11.54
CA ASN A 104 -6.78 -18.09 10.57
C ASN A 104 -8.25 -18.20 11.03
N PRO A 105 -9.25 -17.84 10.20
CA PRO A 105 -10.67 -17.85 10.60
C PRO A 105 -11.20 -19.24 11.02
N ARG A 106 -10.49 -20.30 10.67
CA ARG A 106 -10.81 -21.70 11.00
C ARG A 106 -10.10 -22.18 12.27
N GLU A 107 -9.46 -21.28 13.00
CA GLU A 107 -8.82 -21.58 14.28
C GLU A 107 -9.44 -20.68 15.35
N ILE A 108 -9.69 -21.26 16.53
CA ILE A 108 -9.87 -20.49 17.77
C ILE A 108 -8.54 -20.57 18.50
N LEU A 109 -7.94 -19.41 18.75
CA LEU A 109 -6.69 -19.34 19.49
C LEU A 109 -7.01 -19.22 20.98
N CYS A 110 -6.37 -20.04 21.82
CA CYS A 110 -6.46 -19.98 23.27
C CYS A 110 -5.08 -19.66 23.84
N TYR A 111 -4.94 -18.55 24.54
CA TYR A 111 -3.74 -18.17 25.28
C TYR A 111 -3.96 -18.35 26.77
N ASP A 112 -3.13 -19.15 27.43
CA ASP A 112 -3.17 -19.38 28.87
C ASP A 112 -2.15 -18.47 29.58
N GLU A 113 -2.64 -17.56 30.43
CA GLU A 113 -1.79 -16.54 31.08
C GLU A 113 -0.77 -17.14 32.05
N LYS A 114 -1.10 -18.28 32.68
CA LYS A 114 -0.25 -18.90 33.70
C LYS A 114 0.94 -19.60 33.05
N THR A 115 0.66 -20.39 32.02
CA THR A 115 1.68 -21.17 31.31
C THR A 115 2.35 -20.39 30.18
N LYS A 116 1.76 -19.27 29.77
CA LYS A 116 2.12 -18.48 28.58
C LYS A 116 2.12 -19.30 27.29
N ARG A 117 1.32 -20.37 27.24
CA ARG A 117 1.20 -21.25 26.07
C ARG A 117 0.01 -20.85 25.22
N ILE A 118 0.13 -21.18 23.93
CA ILE A 118 -0.95 -21.04 22.96
C ILE A 118 -1.39 -22.42 22.52
N GLU A 119 -2.70 -22.62 22.52
CA GLU A 119 -3.39 -23.76 21.95
C GLU A 119 -4.29 -23.26 20.81
N LYS A 120 -4.54 -24.12 19.83
CA LYS A 120 -5.41 -23.84 18.69
C LYS A 120 -6.47 -24.92 18.58
N ILE A 121 -7.72 -24.50 18.48
CA ILE A 121 -8.86 -25.38 18.26
C ILE A 121 -9.27 -25.21 16.80
N GLU A 122 -9.19 -26.29 16.03
CA GLU A 122 -9.60 -26.27 14.63
C GLU A 122 -11.13 -26.25 14.51
N ARG A 123 -11.63 -25.44 13.58
CA ARG A 123 -13.04 -25.36 13.23
C ARG A 123 -13.24 -26.01 11.87
N GLU A 124 -14.31 -26.80 11.78
CA GLU A 124 -14.67 -27.43 10.52
C GLU A 124 -15.04 -26.37 9.47
N PHE A 125 -14.40 -26.46 8.30
CA PHE A 125 -14.79 -25.70 7.12
C PHE A 125 -15.77 -26.50 6.25
N PHE A 126 -16.21 -25.93 5.13
CA PHE A 126 -17.17 -26.61 4.27
C PHE A 126 -16.60 -27.90 3.67
N LYS A 127 -17.25 -29.04 3.95
CA LYS A 127 -17.00 -30.34 3.30
C LYS A 127 -18.19 -30.70 2.41
N THR A 128 -18.21 -30.16 1.20
CA THR A 128 -19.35 -30.33 0.28
C THR A 128 -18.99 -31.11 -0.97
N LYS A 129 -19.74 -32.18 -1.26
CA LYS A 129 -19.75 -32.83 -2.57
C LYS A 129 -20.73 -32.08 -3.50
N PRO A 130 -20.33 -31.69 -4.72
CA PRO A 130 -21.19 -30.95 -5.65
C PRO A 130 -22.32 -31.80 -6.23
N GLU A 131 -23.40 -31.98 -5.46
CA GLU A 131 -24.59 -32.68 -5.88
C GLU A 131 -25.86 -32.01 -5.31
N ILE A 132 -26.58 -31.28 -6.17
CA ILE A 132 -27.92 -30.74 -5.90
C ILE A 132 -28.86 -31.22 -7.01
N LYS A 133 -30.04 -31.69 -6.60
CA LYS A 133 -31.19 -32.00 -7.47
C LYS A 133 -32.33 -31.02 -7.16
N GLY A 134 -33.29 -30.89 -8.08
CA GLY A 134 -34.46 -30.02 -7.92
C GLY A 134 -34.25 -28.60 -8.47
N ASP A 135 -35.06 -27.65 -8.01
CA ASP A 135 -35.03 -26.25 -8.45
C ASP A 135 -33.85 -25.49 -7.81
N ILE A 136 -32.68 -25.60 -8.45
CA ILE A 136 -31.46 -24.92 -8.02
C ILE A 136 -31.65 -23.40 -8.07
N LEU A 137 -32.33 -22.90 -9.10
CA LEU A 137 -32.43 -21.46 -9.37
C LEU A 137 -33.39 -20.77 -8.40
N GLY A 138 -34.55 -21.38 -8.11
CA GLY A 138 -35.48 -20.90 -7.09
C GLY A 138 -34.89 -20.94 -5.68
N ARG A 139 -34.16 -22.00 -5.32
CA ARG A 139 -33.50 -22.03 -3.99
C ARG A 139 -32.36 -21.02 -3.88
N LEU A 140 -31.61 -20.77 -4.96
CA LEU A 140 -30.58 -19.74 -5.00
C LEU A 140 -31.19 -18.34 -4.82
N GLU A 141 -32.33 -18.08 -5.46
CA GLU A 141 -33.10 -16.84 -5.31
C GLU A 141 -33.54 -16.62 -3.86
N GLU A 142 -34.18 -17.62 -3.26
CA GLU A 142 -34.66 -17.56 -1.88
C GLU A 142 -33.53 -17.23 -0.90
N LEU A 143 -32.41 -17.96 -0.99
CA LEU A 143 -31.25 -17.74 -0.12
C LEU A 143 -30.60 -16.38 -0.34
N LEU A 144 -30.55 -15.87 -1.58
CA LEU A 144 -30.03 -14.53 -1.86
C LEU A 144 -30.92 -13.46 -1.22
N PHE A 145 -32.24 -13.56 -1.40
CA PHE A 145 -33.18 -12.61 -0.82
C PHE A 145 -33.18 -12.65 0.70
N GLU A 146 -33.09 -13.84 1.30
CA GLU A 146 -32.95 -14.00 2.74
C GLU A 146 -31.65 -13.35 3.25
N ALA A 147 -30.51 -13.66 2.60
CA ALA A 147 -29.22 -13.11 2.96
C ALA A 147 -29.17 -11.58 2.88
N VAL A 148 -29.85 -10.98 1.88
CA VAL A 148 -30.00 -9.53 1.77
C VAL A 148 -30.94 -9.00 2.84
N LYS A 149 -32.13 -9.59 3.01
CA LYS A 149 -33.18 -9.11 3.93
C LYS A 149 -32.68 -8.98 5.37
N ILE A 150 -31.97 -9.97 5.89
CA ILE A 150 -31.48 -9.94 7.28
C ILE A 150 -30.38 -8.89 7.48
N ARG A 151 -29.79 -8.36 6.40
CA ARG A 151 -28.68 -7.40 6.44
C ARG A 151 -29.10 -5.95 6.20
N ILE A 152 -30.36 -5.69 5.87
CA ILE A 152 -30.87 -4.33 5.69
C ILE A 152 -30.82 -3.62 7.06
N PRO A 153 -29.97 -2.58 7.22
CA PRO A 153 -29.85 -1.89 8.49
C PRO A 153 -31.00 -0.90 8.69
N LYS A 154 -31.22 -0.48 9.95
CA LYS A 154 -32.10 0.67 10.26
C LYS A 154 -31.44 2.03 9.96
N LYS A 155 -30.13 2.03 9.72
CA LYS A 155 -29.29 3.20 9.48
C LYS A 155 -29.22 3.51 7.99
N LYS A 156 -28.78 4.72 7.64
CA LYS A 156 -28.54 5.08 6.23
C LYS A 156 -27.42 4.22 5.64
N PHE A 157 -27.65 3.69 4.45
CA PHE A 157 -26.70 2.79 3.80
C PHE A 157 -26.67 2.96 2.28
N GLY A 158 -25.59 2.47 1.69
CA GLY A 158 -25.37 2.50 0.24
C GLY A 158 -25.03 1.14 -0.35
N LEU A 159 -24.90 1.10 -1.67
CA LEU A 159 -24.45 -0.05 -2.44
C LEU A 159 -23.35 0.36 -3.44
N LEU A 160 -22.24 -0.39 -3.49
CA LEU A 160 -21.26 -0.25 -4.55
C LEU A 160 -21.79 -0.87 -5.85
N LEU A 161 -22.04 -0.04 -6.87
CA LEU A 161 -22.60 -0.47 -8.15
C LEU A 161 -21.55 -0.41 -9.27
N SER A 162 -21.24 -1.58 -9.84
CA SER A 162 -20.30 -1.72 -10.96
C SER A 162 -20.98 -1.88 -12.33
N GLY A 163 -22.29 -2.08 -12.34
CA GLY A 163 -23.05 -2.50 -13.52
C GLY A 163 -22.81 -3.96 -13.96
N GLY A 164 -22.07 -4.74 -13.19
CA GLY A 164 -21.98 -6.20 -13.35
C GLY A 164 -23.15 -6.93 -12.69
N VAL A 165 -23.36 -8.19 -13.10
CA VAL A 165 -24.47 -9.04 -12.59
C VAL A 165 -24.51 -9.13 -11.07
N ASP A 166 -23.36 -9.17 -10.40
CA ASP A 166 -23.24 -9.33 -8.94
C ASP A 166 -23.89 -8.15 -8.19
N SER A 167 -23.39 -6.93 -8.42
CA SER A 167 -23.92 -5.74 -7.75
C SER A 167 -25.34 -5.41 -8.21
N SER A 168 -25.70 -5.71 -9.46
CA SER A 168 -27.03 -5.43 -9.99
C SER A 168 -28.10 -6.38 -9.42
N LEU A 169 -27.76 -7.65 -9.17
CA LEU A 169 -28.64 -8.59 -8.46
C LEU A 169 -28.89 -8.13 -7.02
N LEU A 170 -27.85 -7.68 -6.31
CA LEU A 170 -28.02 -7.09 -4.97
C LEU A 170 -28.91 -5.84 -5.01
N ALA A 171 -28.68 -4.94 -5.97
CA ALA A 171 -29.49 -3.74 -6.16
C ALA A 171 -30.96 -4.08 -6.41
N PHE A 172 -31.21 -5.09 -7.25
CA PHE A 172 -32.55 -5.57 -7.53
C PHE A 172 -33.22 -6.18 -6.29
N ALA A 173 -32.51 -7.03 -5.54
CA ALA A 173 -33.02 -7.64 -4.32
C ALA A 173 -33.38 -6.57 -3.26
N LEU A 174 -32.49 -5.59 -3.03
CA LEU A 174 -32.73 -4.47 -2.13
C LEU A 174 -33.96 -3.65 -2.55
N LYS A 175 -34.08 -3.34 -3.85
CA LYS A 175 -35.25 -2.62 -4.39
C LYS A 175 -36.55 -3.40 -4.19
N LYS A 176 -36.54 -4.71 -4.47
CA LYS A 176 -37.72 -5.58 -4.30
C LYS A 176 -38.13 -5.73 -2.84
N LEU A 177 -37.17 -5.68 -1.91
CA LEU A 177 -37.41 -5.68 -0.48
C LEU A 177 -37.86 -4.30 0.06
N GLY A 178 -37.98 -3.28 -0.79
CA GLY A 178 -38.45 -1.95 -0.42
C GLY A 178 -37.44 -1.14 0.39
N ALA A 179 -36.14 -1.47 0.29
CA ALA A 179 -35.10 -0.78 1.03
C ALA A 179 -34.80 0.61 0.42
N ASP A 180 -34.51 1.59 1.27
CA ASP A 180 -34.06 2.93 0.87
C ASP A 180 -32.52 3.00 0.88
N PHE A 181 -31.91 3.11 -0.30
CA PHE A 181 -30.47 3.10 -0.47
C PHE A 181 -30.02 3.92 -1.69
N THR A 182 -28.76 4.36 -1.67
CA THR A 182 -28.13 5.02 -2.81
C THR A 182 -27.02 4.14 -3.39
N CYS A 183 -26.89 4.10 -4.71
CA CYS A 183 -25.80 3.42 -5.40
C CYS A 183 -24.60 4.36 -5.57
N TYR A 184 -23.39 3.84 -5.44
CA TYR A 184 -22.15 4.59 -5.59
C TYR A 184 -21.19 3.90 -6.56
N THR A 185 -20.51 4.68 -7.40
CA THR A 185 -19.49 4.19 -8.32
C THR A 185 -18.38 5.21 -8.52
N ALA A 186 -17.17 4.76 -8.82
CA ALA A 186 -16.03 5.65 -9.03
C ALA A 186 -15.17 5.20 -10.21
N ALA A 187 -14.53 6.19 -10.84
CA ALA A 187 -13.67 5.99 -11.99
C ALA A 187 -12.52 7.00 -12.02
N LEU A 188 -11.47 6.65 -12.76
CA LEU A 188 -10.37 7.57 -13.03
C LEU A 188 -10.77 8.65 -14.06
N ASP A 189 -11.50 8.25 -15.10
CA ASP A 189 -11.93 9.11 -16.21
C ASP A 189 -13.31 8.68 -16.77
N GLU A 190 -13.88 9.48 -17.67
CA GLU A 190 -15.19 9.24 -18.30
C GLU A 190 -15.23 8.01 -19.21
N ASP A 191 -14.07 7.51 -19.65
CA ASP A 191 -13.96 6.35 -20.53
C ASP A 191 -14.08 5.02 -19.77
N ALA A 192 -14.17 5.08 -18.44
CA ALA A 192 -14.37 3.91 -17.61
C ALA A 192 -15.65 3.15 -18.00
N ARG A 193 -15.47 1.86 -18.33
CA ARG A 193 -16.57 0.99 -18.75
C ARG A 193 -17.50 0.62 -17.61
N ASP A 194 -16.98 0.56 -16.39
CA ASP A 194 -17.80 0.27 -15.21
C ASP A 194 -18.64 1.48 -14.81
N LEU A 195 -18.14 2.71 -15.01
CA LEU A 195 -18.94 3.93 -14.85
C LEU A 195 -20.15 3.93 -15.80
N LYS A 196 -19.90 3.71 -17.11
CA LYS A 196 -20.98 3.64 -18.13
C LYS A 196 -21.97 2.51 -17.83
N ALA A 197 -21.49 1.35 -17.39
CA ALA A 197 -22.34 0.22 -17.05
C ALA A 197 -23.16 0.45 -15.77
N ALA A 198 -22.57 1.07 -14.75
CA ALA A 198 -23.27 1.43 -13.51
C ALA A 198 -24.39 2.44 -13.79
N LYS A 199 -24.13 3.47 -14.60
CA LYS A 199 -25.17 4.42 -15.07
C LYS A 199 -26.34 3.69 -15.73
N SER A 200 -26.04 2.87 -16.74
CA SER A 200 -27.07 2.13 -17.46
C SER A 200 -27.85 1.16 -16.55
N ALA A 201 -27.17 0.48 -15.62
CA ALA A 201 -27.82 -0.41 -14.67
C ALA A 201 -28.74 0.35 -13.70
N ALA A 202 -28.30 1.50 -13.19
CA ALA A 202 -29.10 2.34 -12.31
C ALA A 202 -30.33 2.89 -13.01
N GLU A 203 -30.20 3.40 -14.24
CA GLU A 203 -31.32 3.87 -15.07
C GLU A 203 -32.36 2.77 -15.31
N LYS A 204 -31.92 1.60 -15.76
CA LYS A 204 -32.80 0.45 -16.04
C LYS A 204 -33.49 -0.10 -14.80
N LEU A 205 -32.81 -0.04 -13.66
CA LEU A 205 -33.37 -0.44 -12.37
C LEU A 205 -34.13 0.70 -11.69
N GLY A 206 -34.17 1.92 -12.24
CA GLY A 206 -34.76 3.10 -11.60
C GLY A 206 -34.19 3.38 -10.22
N LEU A 207 -32.87 3.42 -10.10
CA LEU A 207 -32.11 3.62 -8.87
C LEU A 207 -31.35 4.94 -8.90
N THR A 208 -31.20 5.57 -7.73
CA THR A 208 -30.31 6.71 -7.56
C THR A 208 -28.85 6.26 -7.59
N LEU A 209 -28.06 6.82 -8.50
CA LEU A 209 -26.62 6.58 -8.61
C LEU A 209 -25.84 7.89 -8.42
N LYS A 210 -24.90 7.88 -7.48
CA LYS A 210 -23.85 8.89 -7.37
C LYS A 210 -22.54 8.36 -7.94
N GLN A 211 -21.81 9.23 -8.62
CA GLN A 211 -20.57 8.89 -9.29
C GLN A 211 -19.49 9.95 -9.07
N LYS A 212 -18.25 9.51 -8.98
CA LYS A 212 -17.08 10.39 -8.88
C LYS A 212 -16.02 10.00 -9.89
N ILE A 213 -15.56 10.99 -10.65
CA ILE A 213 -14.42 10.88 -11.56
C ILE A 213 -13.32 11.75 -10.96
N ILE A 214 -12.22 11.14 -10.56
CA ILE A 214 -11.19 11.87 -9.82
C ILE A 214 -10.19 12.62 -10.72
N GLY A 215 -10.05 12.19 -11.98
CA GLY A 215 -9.00 12.69 -12.88
C GLY A 215 -7.63 12.06 -12.60
N TYR A 216 -6.76 12.06 -13.61
CA TYR A 216 -5.40 11.52 -13.50
C TYR A 216 -4.50 12.37 -12.59
N ASP A 217 -4.72 13.68 -12.58
CA ASP A 217 -4.03 14.68 -11.76
C ASP A 217 -4.15 14.40 -10.25
N ARG A 218 -5.29 13.85 -9.81
CA ARG A 218 -5.52 13.51 -8.40
C ARG A 218 -5.14 12.08 -8.04
N LEU A 219 -4.72 11.25 -8.99
CA LEU A 219 -4.47 9.83 -8.73
C LEU A 219 -3.35 9.62 -7.70
N GLU A 220 -2.27 10.41 -7.76
CA GLU A 220 -1.16 10.31 -6.80
C GLU A 220 -1.63 10.65 -5.37
N GLU A 221 -2.46 11.69 -5.21
CA GLU A 221 -3.09 12.07 -3.94
C GLU A 221 -3.92 10.93 -3.33
N TYR A 222 -4.79 10.29 -4.12
CA TYR A 222 -5.58 9.15 -3.63
C TYR A 222 -4.71 7.93 -3.37
N LEU A 223 -3.65 7.70 -4.15
CA LEU A 223 -2.74 6.59 -3.93
C LEU A 223 -2.01 6.73 -2.60
N GLU A 224 -1.53 7.92 -2.24
CA GLU A 224 -0.89 8.20 -0.95
C GLU A 224 -1.84 7.98 0.24
N LYS A 225 -3.14 8.25 0.05
CA LYS A 225 -4.18 7.97 1.07
C LYS A 225 -4.49 6.48 1.18
N VAL A 226 -4.62 5.78 0.05
CA VAL A 226 -5.21 4.42 0.00
C VAL A 226 -4.16 3.32 0.14
N ALA A 227 -3.00 3.42 -0.51
CA ALA A 227 -2.00 2.36 -0.49
C ALA A 227 -1.55 2.00 0.94
N PRO A 228 -1.32 2.96 1.86
CA PRO A 228 -0.99 2.63 3.23
C PRO A 228 -2.12 1.88 3.96
N LEU A 229 -3.39 2.09 3.61
CA LEU A 229 -4.52 1.41 4.26
C LEU A 229 -4.59 -0.08 3.91
N VAL A 230 -4.14 -0.46 2.72
CA VAL A 230 -4.19 -1.87 2.27
C VAL A 230 -3.16 -2.72 3.01
N GLU A 231 -2.07 -2.12 3.49
CA GLU A 231 -0.97 -2.78 4.22
C GLU A 231 -0.31 -3.97 3.47
N ASP A 232 -0.51 -4.01 2.16
CA ASP A 232 0.05 -4.97 1.21
C ASP A 232 0.30 -4.24 -0.12
N PRO A 233 1.54 -4.23 -0.65
CA PRO A 233 1.88 -3.54 -1.89
C PRO A 233 1.39 -4.24 -3.17
N ASP A 234 0.59 -5.31 -3.06
CA ASP A 234 0.03 -6.01 -4.21
C ASP A 234 -0.75 -5.06 -5.15
N VAL A 235 -0.41 -5.14 -6.42
CA VAL A 235 -0.94 -4.29 -7.49
C VAL A 235 -2.45 -4.42 -7.61
N VAL A 236 -2.96 -5.65 -7.50
CA VAL A 236 -4.39 -5.92 -7.66
C VAL A 236 -5.14 -5.40 -6.45
N LYS A 237 -4.63 -5.61 -5.24
CA LYS A 237 -5.26 -5.10 -4.02
C LYS A 237 -5.37 -3.58 -4.02
N ILE A 238 -4.29 -2.86 -4.30
CA ILE A 238 -4.32 -1.38 -4.33
C ILE A 238 -5.19 -0.89 -5.50
N GLY A 239 -5.08 -1.50 -6.68
CA GLY A 239 -5.87 -1.13 -7.85
C GLY A 239 -7.38 -1.28 -7.63
N VAL A 240 -7.82 -2.26 -6.84
CA VAL A 240 -9.25 -2.43 -6.46
C VAL A 240 -9.62 -1.51 -5.28
N ALA A 241 -8.70 -1.28 -4.34
CA ALA A 241 -8.94 -0.43 -3.19
C ALA A 241 -9.26 1.02 -3.58
N LEU A 242 -8.59 1.56 -4.60
CA LEU A 242 -8.77 2.95 -5.05
C LEU A 242 -10.21 3.28 -5.47
N PRO A 243 -10.83 2.61 -6.46
CA PRO A 243 -12.22 2.89 -6.84
C PRO A 243 -13.19 2.62 -5.69
N THR A 244 -12.94 1.60 -4.86
CA THR A 244 -13.77 1.31 -3.68
C THR A 244 -13.71 2.45 -2.66
N TYR A 245 -12.52 2.97 -2.34
CA TYR A 245 -12.32 4.08 -1.41
C TYR A 245 -13.05 5.33 -1.89
N VAL A 246 -12.85 5.71 -3.16
CA VAL A 246 -13.48 6.91 -3.74
C VAL A 246 -15.00 6.81 -3.74
N ALA A 247 -15.55 5.62 -4.03
CA ALA A 247 -17.00 5.42 -3.96
C ALA A 247 -17.54 5.46 -2.52
N CYS A 248 -16.78 4.91 -1.56
CA CYS A 248 -17.13 4.94 -0.15
C CYS A 248 -17.05 6.36 0.45
N GLU A 249 -16.13 7.19 -0.02
CA GLU A 249 -16.01 8.59 0.39
C GLU A 249 -17.31 9.35 0.10
N MET A 250 -17.89 9.19 -1.10
CA MET A 250 -19.22 9.75 -1.41
C MET A 250 -20.33 9.21 -0.50
N ALA A 251 -20.28 7.92 -0.16
CA ALA A 251 -21.29 7.32 0.72
C ALA A 251 -21.20 7.89 2.14
N GLN A 252 -19.98 8.15 2.62
CA GLN A 252 -19.73 8.80 3.91
C GLN A 252 -20.20 10.27 3.89
N GLU A 253 -19.92 11.01 2.82
CA GLU A 253 -20.40 12.40 2.63
C GLU A 253 -21.94 12.47 2.71
N ASP A 254 -22.63 11.41 2.27
CA ASP A 254 -24.08 11.27 2.39
C ASP A 254 -24.56 10.84 3.78
N GLY A 255 -23.66 10.58 4.72
CA GLY A 255 -23.98 10.08 6.05
C GLY A 255 -24.39 8.61 6.07
N CYS A 256 -23.99 7.81 5.07
CA CYS A 256 -24.13 6.36 5.18
C CYS A 256 -23.23 5.84 6.32
N GLU A 257 -23.71 4.87 7.07
CA GLU A 257 -22.92 4.13 8.07
C GLU A 257 -22.54 2.72 7.57
N VAL A 258 -23.24 2.24 6.52
CA VAL A 258 -23.15 0.87 6.02
C VAL A 258 -23.04 0.89 4.50
N ILE A 259 -22.19 0.01 3.94
CA ILE A 259 -22.00 -0.13 2.49
C ILE A 259 -22.11 -1.60 2.06
N PHE A 260 -23.03 -1.87 1.14
CA PHE A 260 -23.18 -3.18 0.52
C PHE A 260 -22.18 -3.35 -0.62
N SER A 261 -21.62 -4.55 -0.72
CA SER A 261 -20.67 -4.94 -1.75
C SER A 261 -21.01 -6.31 -2.35
N GLY A 262 -20.78 -6.45 -3.65
CA GLY A 262 -20.96 -7.69 -4.39
C GLY A 262 -19.79 -8.67 -4.26
N LEU A 263 -19.21 -8.83 -3.06
CA LEU A 263 -18.09 -9.74 -2.78
C LEU A 263 -18.55 -11.19 -2.64
N GLY A 264 -17.76 -12.14 -3.15
CA GLY A 264 -18.02 -13.58 -3.03
C GLY A 264 -18.46 -14.31 -4.31
N PRO A 265 -19.26 -13.71 -5.23
CA PRO A 265 -19.71 -14.40 -6.42
C PRO A 265 -18.63 -14.98 -7.33
N ASP A 266 -17.46 -14.34 -7.41
CA ASP A 266 -16.38 -14.83 -8.29
C ASP A 266 -15.77 -16.12 -7.73
N GLU A 267 -15.61 -16.21 -6.42
CA GLU A 267 -15.13 -17.38 -5.68
C GLU A 267 -16.17 -18.49 -5.64
N LEU A 268 -17.46 -18.16 -5.51
CA LEU A 268 -18.54 -19.14 -5.38
C LEU A 268 -18.95 -19.77 -6.72
N PHE A 269 -18.99 -18.97 -7.79
CA PHE A 269 -19.60 -19.35 -9.07
C PHE A 269 -18.64 -19.27 -10.27
N GLY A 270 -17.33 -19.26 -10.05
CA GLY A 270 -16.40 -19.39 -11.18
C GLY A 270 -16.16 -18.08 -11.96
N GLY A 271 -15.89 -16.97 -11.27
CA GLY A 271 -15.69 -15.65 -11.88
C GLY A 271 -14.31 -15.39 -12.50
N TYR A 272 -13.27 -16.11 -12.06
CA TYR A 272 -11.89 -15.88 -12.49
C TYR A 272 -11.47 -16.72 -13.69
N ARG A 273 -10.46 -16.26 -14.45
CA ARG A 273 -9.89 -17.00 -15.59
C ARG A 273 -9.44 -18.41 -15.20
N ARG A 274 -8.81 -18.56 -14.03
CA ARG A 274 -8.34 -19.87 -13.54
C ARG A 274 -9.46 -20.86 -13.26
N HIS A 275 -10.68 -20.40 -12.97
CA HIS A 275 -11.84 -21.29 -12.86
C HIS A 275 -12.21 -21.89 -14.20
N LYS A 276 -12.09 -21.10 -15.28
CA LYS A 276 -12.45 -21.53 -16.65
C LYS A 276 -11.52 -22.59 -17.24
N ILE A 277 -10.31 -22.73 -16.68
CA ILE A 277 -9.28 -23.66 -17.17
C ILE A 277 -8.94 -24.76 -16.15
N ALA A 278 -9.65 -24.81 -15.01
CA ALA A 278 -9.40 -25.79 -13.98
C ALA A 278 -10.10 -27.12 -14.31
N ASP A 279 -9.44 -28.24 -14.00
CA ASP A 279 -10.02 -29.58 -14.14
C ASP A 279 -11.17 -29.78 -13.15
N ASP A 280 -10.99 -29.35 -11.89
CA ASP A 280 -12.03 -29.33 -10.86
C ASP A 280 -12.36 -27.89 -10.44
N ILE A 281 -13.36 -27.32 -11.12
CA ILE A 281 -13.89 -25.97 -10.85
C ILE A 281 -14.33 -25.84 -9.39
N ASN A 282 -14.98 -26.85 -8.82
CA ASN A 282 -15.54 -26.76 -7.48
C ASN A 282 -14.46 -26.79 -6.40
N ALA A 283 -13.42 -27.62 -6.57
CA ALA A 283 -12.27 -27.62 -5.68
C ALA A 283 -11.54 -26.26 -5.69
N VAL A 284 -11.38 -25.64 -6.87
CA VAL A 284 -10.75 -24.31 -6.96
C VAL A 284 -11.64 -23.22 -6.34
N CYS A 285 -12.96 -23.29 -6.51
CA CYS A 285 -13.91 -22.38 -5.84
C CYS A 285 -13.85 -22.51 -4.30
N LEU A 286 -13.80 -23.74 -3.78
CA LEU A 286 -13.64 -23.98 -2.34
C LEU A 286 -12.30 -23.43 -1.84
N LYS A 287 -11.21 -23.67 -2.59
CA LYS A 287 -9.88 -23.16 -2.26
C LYS A 287 -9.81 -21.63 -2.26
N ASP A 288 -10.65 -20.98 -3.04
CA ASP A 288 -10.76 -19.52 -3.05
C ASP A 288 -11.44 -18.96 -1.83
N LEU A 289 -12.53 -19.57 -1.41
CA LEU A 289 -13.17 -19.23 -0.15
C LEU A 289 -12.22 -19.49 1.03
N GLU A 290 -11.42 -20.56 0.96
CA GLU A 290 -10.37 -20.81 1.94
C GLU A 290 -9.41 -19.64 2.08
N ASN A 291 -8.99 -19.07 0.94
CA ASN A 291 -8.00 -17.99 0.87
C ASN A 291 -8.61 -16.59 0.79
N LEU A 292 -9.93 -16.45 0.95
CA LEU A 292 -10.63 -15.18 0.76
C LEU A 292 -10.09 -14.08 1.69
N TYR A 293 -9.84 -14.45 2.96
CA TYR A 293 -9.29 -13.60 4.00
C TYR A 293 -7.90 -13.02 3.68
N LEU A 294 -7.07 -13.76 2.94
CA LEU A 294 -5.74 -13.30 2.53
C LEU A 294 -5.78 -12.36 1.32
N ARG A 295 -6.90 -12.31 0.58
CA ARG A 295 -6.97 -11.67 -0.74
C ARG A 295 -7.91 -10.48 -0.78
N ASN A 296 -9.20 -10.72 -0.54
CA ASN A 296 -10.25 -9.77 -0.89
C ASN A 296 -10.83 -9.08 0.35
N THR A 297 -11.17 -9.84 1.38
CA THR A 297 -11.90 -9.29 2.53
C THR A 297 -11.07 -8.33 3.36
N TYR A 298 -9.78 -8.59 3.58
CA TYR A 298 -8.91 -7.65 4.32
C TYR A 298 -8.84 -6.26 3.68
N ARG A 299 -8.66 -6.20 2.36
CA ARG A 299 -8.60 -4.95 1.58
C ARG A 299 -9.89 -4.17 1.74
N ASP A 300 -11.01 -4.78 1.40
CA ASP A 300 -12.30 -4.07 1.37
C ASP A 300 -12.76 -3.68 2.76
N TYR A 301 -12.55 -4.54 3.75
CA TYR A 301 -12.80 -4.22 5.16
C TYR A 301 -11.95 -3.02 5.60
N THR A 302 -10.65 -3.01 5.33
CA THR A 302 -9.77 -1.94 5.81
C THR A 302 -10.07 -0.60 5.13
N VAL A 303 -10.35 -0.63 3.82
CA VAL A 303 -10.71 0.57 3.04
C VAL A 303 -12.02 1.17 3.52
N THR A 304 -13.08 0.36 3.68
CA THR A 304 -14.38 0.84 4.17
C THR A 304 -14.30 1.33 5.61
N LYS A 305 -13.59 0.59 6.47
CA LYS A 305 -13.41 0.95 7.88
C LYS A 305 -12.62 2.24 8.07
N ALA A 306 -11.63 2.53 7.21
CA ALA A 306 -10.88 3.79 7.24
C ALA A 306 -11.77 5.01 6.98
N ILE A 307 -12.88 4.83 6.25
CA ILE A 307 -13.91 5.84 5.98
C ILE A 307 -15.05 5.78 7.03
N GLY A 308 -14.98 4.85 8.00
CA GLY A 308 -15.99 4.71 9.04
C GLY A 308 -17.26 3.96 8.60
N LEU A 309 -17.23 3.29 7.44
CA LEU A 309 -18.34 2.47 6.95
C LEU A 309 -18.21 1.02 7.40
N GLU A 310 -19.35 0.38 7.66
CA GLU A 310 -19.44 -1.06 7.85
C GLU A 310 -19.68 -1.78 6.51
N LEU A 311 -18.83 -2.76 6.19
CA LEU A 311 -18.93 -3.53 4.95
C LEU A 311 -19.92 -4.69 5.09
N VAL A 312 -20.82 -4.81 4.11
CA VAL A 312 -21.83 -5.87 4.02
C VAL A 312 -21.65 -6.66 2.73
N ALA A 313 -21.50 -7.98 2.84
CA ALA A 313 -21.35 -8.88 1.69
C ALA A 313 -22.38 -10.02 1.76
N PRO A 314 -23.61 -9.85 1.25
CA PRO A 314 -24.69 -10.83 1.39
C PRO A 314 -24.39 -12.20 0.77
N TYR A 315 -23.62 -12.26 -0.32
CA TYR A 315 -23.21 -13.52 -0.94
C TYR A 315 -22.29 -14.37 -0.06
N LEU A 316 -21.70 -13.80 0.99
CA LEU A 316 -20.87 -14.51 1.96
C LEU A 316 -21.68 -14.99 3.18
N ASP A 317 -23.01 -14.96 3.10
CA ASP A 317 -23.86 -15.62 4.08
C ASP A 317 -23.61 -17.14 4.11
N LEU A 318 -23.44 -17.73 5.29
CA LEU A 318 -23.04 -19.13 5.42
C LEU A 318 -24.04 -20.09 4.78
N GLU A 319 -25.35 -19.82 4.85
CA GLU A 319 -26.36 -20.69 4.23
C GLU A 319 -26.34 -20.56 2.71
N PHE A 320 -26.15 -19.34 2.20
CA PHE A 320 -25.93 -19.10 0.77
C PHE A 320 -24.66 -19.80 0.25
N VAL A 321 -23.55 -19.69 0.99
CA VAL A 321 -22.27 -20.31 0.65
C VAL A 321 -22.36 -21.83 0.66
N LYS A 322 -22.94 -22.43 1.71
CA LYS A 322 -23.16 -23.89 1.81
C LYS A 322 -23.94 -24.41 0.61
N PHE A 323 -24.99 -23.70 0.20
CA PHE A 323 -25.77 -24.07 -0.98
C PHE A 323 -24.95 -23.90 -2.27
N ALA A 324 -24.32 -22.75 -2.47
CA ALA A 324 -23.54 -22.45 -3.67
C ALA A 324 -22.37 -23.41 -3.90
N LEU A 325 -21.71 -23.90 -2.85
CA LEU A 325 -20.64 -24.88 -2.95
C LEU A 325 -21.12 -26.26 -3.42
N ARG A 326 -22.38 -26.62 -3.18
CA ARG A 326 -22.96 -27.90 -3.63
C ARG A 326 -23.47 -27.85 -5.07
N ILE A 327 -23.49 -26.68 -5.71
CA ILE A 327 -23.94 -26.53 -7.10
C ILE A 327 -22.91 -27.20 -8.05
N PRO A 328 -23.35 -28.08 -8.97
CA PRO A 328 -22.44 -28.71 -9.94
C PRO A 328 -21.71 -27.70 -10.83
N ALA A 329 -20.46 -28.01 -11.19
CA ALA A 329 -19.56 -27.12 -11.92
C ALA A 329 -20.15 -26.56 -13.23
N LYS A 330 -20.94 -27.37 -13.96
CA LYS A 330 -21.61 -26.99 -15.20
C LYS A 330 -22.54 -25.76 -15.09
N HIS A 331 -23.08 -25.50 -13.90
CA HIS A 331 -23.90 -24.32 -13.63
C HIS A 331 -23.07 -23.09 -13.21
N LYS A 332 -21.79 -23.28 -12.93
CA LYS A 332 -20.88 -22.20 -12.54
C LYS A 332 -20.18 -21.64 -13.77
N THR A 333 -19.52 -22.48 -14.56
CA THR A 333 -18.83 -22.08 -15.79
C THR A 333 -18.80 -23.21 -16.82
N ASP A 334 -18.78 -22.85 -18.10
CA ASP A 334 -18.62 -23.74 -19.25
C ASP A 334 -17.24 -23.59 -19.93
N GLY A 335 -16.28 -22.97 -19.23
CA GLY A 335 -14.95 -22.63 -19.76
C GLY A 335 -14.92 -21.35 -20.60
N LYS A 336 -16.07 -20.83 -21.05
CA LYS A 336 -16.18 -19.57 -21.80
C LYS A 336 -16.86 -18.49 -20.95
N ARG A 337 -18.05 -18.80 -20.45
CA ARG A 337 -18.90 -17.95 -19.61
C ARG A 337 -18.60 -18.20 -18.14
N ASP A 338 -18.62 -17.13 -17.36
CA ASP A 338 -18.51 -17.16 -15.90
C ASP A 338 -19.88 -16.99 -15.25
N LYS A 339 -20.04 -17.57 -14.06
CA LYS A 339 -21.20 -17.37 -13.17
C LYS A 339 -22.54 -17.62 -13.84
N ILE A 340 -22.62 -18.70 -14.64
CA ILE A 340 -23.77 -19.00 -15.50
C ILE A 340 -25.08 -18.94 -14.71
N ILE A 341 -25.16 -19.62 -13.57
CA ILE A 341 -26.39 -19.66 -12.76
C ILE A 341 -26.79 -18.30 -12.18
N LEU A 342 -25.84 -17.39 -11.88
CA LEU A 342 -26.20 -16.03 -11.46
C LEU A 342 -26.75 -15.20 -12.61
N ARG A 343 -26.29 -15.45 -13.84
CA ARG A 343 -26.82 -14.77 -15.03
C ARG A 343 -28.21 -15.27 -15.36
N GLU A 344 -28.43 -16.58 -15.27
CA GLU A 344 -29.76 -17.20 -15.39
C GLU A 344 -30.72 -16.67 -14.31
N LEU A 345 -30.24 -16.49 -13.07
CA LEU A 345 -31.03 -15.91 -12.00
C LEU A 345 -31.39 -14.44 -12.30
N ALA A 346 -30.44 -13.66 -12.81
CA ALA A 346 -30.69 -12.28 -13.21
C ALA A 346 -31.76 -12.20 -14.32
N GLU A 347 -31.69 -13.06 -15.33
CA GLU A 347 -32.70 -13.12 -16.39
C GLU A 347 -34.07 -13.55 -15.86
N LYS A 348 -34.12 -14.58 -15.01
CA LYS A 348 -35.35 -15.03 -14.34
C LYS A 348 -36.03 -13.89 -13.57
N LEU A 349 -35.23 -13.08 -12.88
CA LEU A 349 -35.71 -11.93 -12.11
C LEU A 349 -36.09 -10.71 -12.98
N GLY A 350 -35.88 -10.79 -14.29
CA GLY A 350 -36.23 -9.74 -15.24
C GLY A 350 -35.19 -8.62 -15.35
N LEU A 351 -33.93 -8.86 -14.96
CA LEU A 351 -32.85 -7.92 -15.24
C LEU A 351 -32.57 -7.90 -16.75
N ASP A 352 -32.32 -6.71 -17.27
CA ASP A 352 -32.02 -6.50 -18.68
C ASP A 352 -30.83 -7.35 -19.16
N PRO A 353 -30.90 -8.01 -20.33
CA PRO A 353 -29.83 -8.87 -20.85
C PRO A 353 -28.48 -8.18 -20.97
N SER A 354 -28.45 -6.87 -21.23
CA SER A 354 -27.20 -6.09 -21.28
C SER A 354 -26.51 -5.96 -19.92
N ILE A 355 -27.22 -6.21 -18.82
CA ILE A 355 -26.67 -6.33 -17.46
C ILE A 355 -26.37 -7.80 -17.16
N ALA A 356 -27.36 -8.68 -17.34
CA ALA A 356 -27.29 -10.09 -16.98
C ALA A 356 -26.19 -10.84 -17.75
N GLN A 357 -26.01 -10.55 -19.04
CA GLN A 357 -25.02 -11.20 -19.90
C GLN A 357 -23.75 -10.36 -20.11
N ARG A 358 -23.59 -9.22 -19.42
CA ARG A 358 -22.38 -8.39 -19.52
C ARG A 358 -21.15 -9.19 -19.12
N LYS A 359 -20.13 -9.20 -19.98
CA LYS A 359 -18.82 -9.77 -19.64
C LYS A 359 -18.15 -8.92 -18.56
N LYS A 360 -17.79 -9.53 -17.43
CA LYS A 360 -17.16 -8.85 -16.30
C LYS A 360 -15.70 -8.49 -16.63
N ARG A 361 -15.27 -7.32 -16.17
CA ARG A 361 -13.85 -6.96 -15.98
C ARG A 361 -13.63 -6.74 -14.49
N ALA A 362 -12.41 -6.98 -14.01
CA ALA A 362 -12.08 -6.66 -12.62
C ALA A 362 -12.12 -5.14 -12.41
N ALA A 363 -12.51 -4.72 -11.20
CA ALA A 363 -12.85 -3.33 -10.89
C ALA A 363 -11.73 -2.36 -11.27
N GLN A 364 -10.46 -2.70 -11.00
CA GLN A 364 -9.30 -1.86 -11.31
C GLN A 364 -9.13 -1.57 -12.82
N TYR A 365 -9.54 -2.52 -13.68
CA TYR A 365 -9.48 -2.34 -15.14
C TYR A 365 -10.71 -1.62 -15.68
N GLY A 366 -11.90 -1.93 -15.14
CA GLY A 366 -13.16 -1.33 -15.60
C GLY A 366 -13.32 0.13 -15.19
N SER A 367 -12.75 0.51 -14.05
CA SER A 367 -12.64 1.89 -13.52
C SER A 367 -11.42 2.67 -14.02
N ARG A 368 -10.49 1.99 -14.73
CA ARG A 368 -9.25 2.52 -15.31
C ARG A 368 -8.17 2.97 -14.32
N PHE A 369 -8.32 2.69 -13.03
CA PHE A 369 -7.27 2.93 -12.04
C PHE A 369 -5.97 2.16 -12.33
N ASP A 370 -6.03 0.91 -12.79
CA ASP A 370 -4.83 0.14 -13.13
C ASP A 370 -4.00 0.80 -14.25
N TRP A 371 -4.68 1.31 -15.28
CA TRP A 371 -4.05 2.07 -16.36
C TRP A 371 -3.45 3.38 -15.84
N GLY A 372 -4.15 4.08 -14.95
CA GLY A 372 -3.64 5.29 -14.31
C GLY A 372 -2.38 5.02 -13.50
N LEU A 373 -2.36 3.94 -12.72
CA LEU A 373 -1.20 3.53 -11.92
C LEU A 373 -0.01 3.18 -12.80
N ASP A 374 -0.23 2.48 -13.92
CA ASP A 374 0.83 2.20 -14.90
C ASP A 374 1.40 3.49 -15.49
N LYS A 375 0.54 4.43 -15.86
CA LYS A 375 0.96 5.73 -16.41
C LYS A 375 1.74 6.54 -15.38
N LEU A 376 1.30 6.54 -14.12
CA LEU A 376 1.94 7.24 -13.01
C LEU A 376 3.31 6.63 -12.67
N ALA A 377 3.40 5.31 -12.60
CA ALA A 377 4.68 4.64 -12.37
C ALA A 377 5.68 4.92 -13.51
N ARG A 378 5.23 4.84 -14.77
CA ARG A 378 6.05 5.16 -15.96
C ARG A 378 6.52 6.60 -15.97
N SER A 379 5.68 7.58 -15.61
CA SER A 379 6.11 8.98 -15.53
C SER A 379 7.18 9.20 -14.46
N LYS A 380 7.24 8.31 -13.46
CA LYS A 380 8.28 8.31 -12.43
C LYS A 380 9.46 7.39 -12.78
N GLY A 381 9.50 6.74 -13.95
CA GLY A 381 10.58 5.83 -14.38
C GLY A 381 10.61 4.47 -13.65
N ILE A 382 9.61 4.17 -12.82
CA ILE A 382 9.64 3.01 -11.91
C ILE A 382 8.60 1.98 -12.36
N LYS A 383 8.83 0.69 -12.08
CA LYS A 383 7.81 -0.35 -12.32
C LYS A 383 6.61 -0.14 -11.40
N LYS A 384 5.40 -0.40 -11.90
CA LYS A 384 4.15 -0.26 -11.11
C LYS A 384 4.22 -0.97 -9.75
N SER A 385 4.72 -2.20 -9.71
CA SER A 385 4.88 -2.96 -8.46
C SER A 385 5.83 -2.31 -7.45
N GLU A 386 6.89 -1.66 -7.92
CA GLU A 386 7.87 -0.97 -7.08
C GLU A 386 7.34 0.39 -6.61
N TYR A 387 6.64 1.11 -7.48
CA TYR A 387 6.00 2.37 -7.12
C TYR A 387 4.92 2.16 -6.06
N LEU A 388 4.11 1.10 -6.19
CA LEU A 388 3.09 0.76 -5.19
C LEU A 388 3.70 0.29 -3.86
N LYS A 389 4.85 -0.40 -3.90
CA LYS A 389 5.66 -0.74 -2.73
C LYS A 389 6.10 0.50 -1.94
N LEU A 390 6.54 1.55 -2.65
CA LEU A 390 6.90 2.83 -2.04
C LEU A 390 5.66 3.53 -1.49
N ALA A 391 4.56 3.57 -2.26
CA ALA A 391 3.32 4.23 -1.87
C ALA A 391 2.62 3.56 -0.68
N SER A 392 2.74 2.25 -0.52
CA SER A 392 2.17 1.52 0.63
C SER A 392 2.94 1.73 1.94
N GLY A 393 4.03 2.52 1.90
CA GLY A 393 4.85 2.81 3.06
C GLY A 393 5.74 1.64 3.48
N THR A 394 5.98 0.66 2.59
CA THR A 394 6.88 -0.46 2.82
C THR A 394 8.28 0.09 3.12
N LYS A 395 8.85 -0.34 4.24
CA LYS A 395 10.22 0.04 4.61
C LYS A 395 11.17 -0.91 3.90
N PHE A 396 12.27 -0.35 3.40
CA PHE A 396 13.27 -1.08 2.64
C PHE A 396 14.61 -0.88 3.31
N ASN A 397 15.46 -1.88 3.19
CA ASN A 397 16.87 -1.72 3.45
C ASN A 397 17.56 -1.15 2.21
N LEU A 398 18.10 0.06 2.27
CA LEU A 398 18.62 0.77 1.11
C LEU A 398 20.12 1.09 1.26
N GLY A 399 20.83 1.07 0.13
CA GLY A 399 22.12 1.73 -0.03
C GLY A 399 21.92 3.11 -0.65
N VAL A 400 22.81 4.07 -0.41
CA VAL A 400 22.74 5.41 -1.03
C VAL A 400 23.93 5.64 -1.95
N LEU A 401 23.69 6.03 -3.20
CA LEU A 401 24.75 6.59 -4.05
C LEU A 401 25.13 7.96 -3.48
N PHE A 402 26.33 8.05 -2.94
CA PHE A 402 26.74 9.13 -2.08
C PHE A 402 27.92 9.89 -2.67
N SER A 403 27.73 11.18 -2.91
CA SER A 403 28.70 12.07 -3.56
C SER A 403 29.31 13.10 -2.62
N SER A 404 28.94 13.10 -1.34
CA SER A 404 29.20 14.15 -0.34
C SER A 404 28.47 15.48 -0.50
N GLY A 405 27.83 15.69 -1.65
CA GLY A 405 27.07 16.90 -1.94
C GLY A 405 25.68 16.93 -1.36
N LYS A 406 25.02 18.07 -1.56
CA LYS A 406 23.68 18.36 -1.03
C LYS A 406 22.64 17.36 -1.51
N ASP A 407 22.68 16.91 -2.76
CA ASP A 407 21.58 16.13 -3.35
C ASP A 407 21.58 14.70 -2.82
N SER A 408 22.73 14.04 -2.79
CA SER A 408 22.84 12.70 -2.23
C SER A 408 22.57 12.69 -0.72
N THR A 409 23.00 13.73 -0.01
CA THR A 409 22.72 13.89 1.43
C THR A 409 21.23 14.18 1.70
N TYR A 410 20.59 14.98 0.85
CA TYR A 410 19.16 15.28 0.99
C TYR A 410 18.28 14.09 0.60
N ALA A 411 18.66 13.35 -0.44
CA ALA A 411 18.00 12.10 -0.82
C ALA A 411 18.09 11.05 0.30
N LEU A 412 19.26 10.92 0.93
CA LEU A 412 19.45 10.11 2.14
C LEU A 412 18.49 10.52 3.27
N HIS A 413 18.32 11.83 3.48
CA HIS A 413 17.42 12.36 4.50
C HIS A 413 15.97 12.03 4.26
N ILE A 414 15.48 12.26 3.04
CA ILE A 414 14.10 11.90 2.68
C ILE A 414 13.87 10.40 2.82
N ALA A 415 14.85 9.57 2.44
CA ALA A 415 14.73 8.13 2.59
C ALA A 415 14.58 7.72 4.08
N ARG A 416 15.33 8.36 4.99
CA ARG A 416 15.19 8.14 6.44
C ARG A 416 13.89 8.70 7.02
N GLU A 417 13.44 9.89 6.60
CA GLU A 417 12.15 10.46 7.02
C GLU A 417 10.98 9.56 6.60
N LYS A 418 11.09 8.90 5.43
CA LYS A 418 10.14 7.87 4.99
C LYS A 418 10.31 6.54 5.73
N GLY A 419 11.21 6.44 6.71
CA GLY A 419 11.40 5.28 7.58
C GLY A 419 12.17 4.12 6.95
N HIS A 420 12.85 4.32 5.83
CA HIS A 420 13.72 3.28 5.25
C HIS A 420 14.99 3.12 6.09
N THR A 421 15.48 1.90 6.18
CA THR A 421 16.77 1.61 6.80
C THR A 421 17.87 1.91 5.80
N ILE A 422 18.89 2.67 6.21
CA ILE A 422 20.05 2.94 5.37
C ILE A 422 21.24 2.16 5.91
N SER A 423 21.64 1.11 5.21
CA SER A 423 22.69 0.20 5.69
C SER A 423 24.08 0.52 5.16
N CYS A 424 24.20 1.23 4.03
CA CYS A 424 25.48 1.67 3.52
C CYS A 424 25.40 2.89 2.61
N LEU A 425 26.49 3.63 2.54
CA LEU A 425 26.78 4.61 1.50
C LEU A 425 27.66 3.95 0.44
N ILE A 426 27.46 4.31 -0.82
CA ILE A 426 28.17 3.75 -1.98
C ILE A 426 28.72 4.92 -2.78
N SER A 427 30.03 4.98 -2.93
CA SER A 427 30.69 6.00 -3.74
C SER A 427 31.60 5.35 -4.77
N LEU A 428 31.49 5.82 -6.01
CA LEU A 428 32.48 5.52 -7.04
C LEU A 428 33.54 6.59 -7.03
N ILE A 429 34.80 6.14 -7.05
CA ILE A 429 35.97 7.00 -7.05
C ILE A 429 36.58 6.90 -8.44
N SER A 430 36.31 7.90 -9.29
CA SER A 430 36.96 7.97 -10.59
C SER A 430 38.44 8.32 -10.44
N ARG A 431 39.29 7.71 -11.27
CA ARG A 431 40.70 8.12 -11.44
C ARG A 431 40.87 9.21 -12.50
N ASN A 432 39.83 9.44 -13.30
CA ASN A 432 39.76 10.48 -14.32
C ASN A 432 39.16 11.77 -13.72
N PRO A 433 39.92 12.89 -13.66
CA PRO A 433 39.43 14.19 -13.19
C PRO A 433 38.16 14.67 -13.90
N ASP A 434 38.01 14.30 -15.18
CA ASP A 434 36.93 14.73 -16.08
C ASP A 434 35.85 13.63 -16.27
N SER A 435 35.62 12.76 -15.27
CA SER A 435 34.54 11.76 -15.39
C SER A 435 33.19 12.45 -15.61
N TYR A 436 32.44 11.93 -16.59
CA TYR A 436 31.11 12.41 -16.97
C TYR A 436 30.01 12.02 -15.96
N MET A 437 30.31 11.20 -14.94
CA MET A 437 29.31 10.65 -14.00
C MET A 437 29.71 10.67 -12.51
N PHE A 438 31.00 10.67 -12.13
CA PHE A 438 31.44 10.58 -10.73
C PHE A 438 32.60 11.52 -10.36
N HIS A 439 32.51 12.14 -9.18
CA HIS A 439 33.46 13.15 -8.71
C HIS A 439 34.76 12.56 -8.16
N THR A 440 35.89 13.19 -8.48
CA THR A 440 37.25 12.72 -8.13
C THR A 440 37.93 13.51 -7.02
N GLN A 441 37.47 14.73 -6.71
CA GLN A 441 38.30 15.68 -5.96
C GLN A 441 37.97 15.78 -4.45
N ASN A 442 36.94 15.07 -3.96
CA ASN A 442 36.46 15.12 -2.57
C ASN A 442 36.30 13.75 -1.89
N VAL A 443 36.99 12.71 -2.38
CA VAL A 443 36.80 11.31 -1.95
C VAL A 443 36.98 11.12 -0.44
N ASN A 444 37.98 11.80 0.15
CA ASN A 444 38.22 11.76 1.60
C ASN A 444 37.05 12.33 2.42
N LEU A 445 36.26 13.25 1.85
CA LEU A 445 35.12 13.86 2.54
C LEU A 445 33.90 12.96 2.57
N ALA A 446 33.63 12.19 1.52
CA ALA A 446 32.54 11.22 1.52
C ALA A 446 32.73 10.19 2.65
N LYS A 447 33.97 9.71 2.83
CA LYS A 447 34.34 8.82 3.93
C LYS A 447 34.20 9.48 5.30
N LEU A 448 34.68 10.72 5.43
CA LEU A 448 34.59 11.48 6.67
C LEU A 448 33.12 11.75 7.06
N GLN A 449 32.27 12.10 6.10
CA GLN A 449 30.83 12.24 6.30
C GLN A 449 30.16 10.91 6.63
N ALA A 450 30.58 9.80 6.02
CA ALA A 450 30.07 8.48 6.37
C ALA A 450 30.34 8.14 7.84
N GLU A 451 31.55 8.44 8.33
CA GLU A 451 31.89 8.34 9.75
C GLU A 451 31.04 9.30 10.60
N ALA A 452 30.86 10.55 10.14
CA ALA A 452 30.02 11.54 10.81
C ALA A 452 28.55 11.10 10.92
N LEU A 453 28.02 10.40 9.92
CA LEU A 453 26.68 9.81 9.89
C LEU A 453 26.61 8.49 10.69
N GLY A 454 27.76 7.86 10.92
CA GLY A 454 27.86 6.51 11.49
C GLY A 454 27.26 5.45 10.58
N ILE A 455 27.42 5.57 9.27
CA ILE A 455 26.92 4.63 8.26
C ILE A 455 28.12 3.97 7.56
N PRO A 456 28.13 2.63 7.37
CA PRO A 456 29.18 1.98 6.60
C PRO A 456 29.31 2.53 5.18
N HIS A 457 30.55 2.65 4.69
CA HIS A 457 30.84 3.20 3.36
C HIS A 457 31.53 2.17 2.47
N ILE A 458 31.06 2.06 1.24
CA ILE A 458 31.67 1.25 0.17
C ILE A 458 32.28 2.21 -0.82
N GLU A 459 33.60 2.08 -0.96
CA GLU A 459 34.40 2.79 -1.96
C GLU A 459 34.74 1.81 -3.07
N HIS A 460 34.47 2.18 -4.32
CA HIS A 460 34.85 1.39 -5.48
C HIS A 460 35.54 2.29 -6.51
N ALA A 461 36.74 1.91 -6.94
CA ALA A 461 37.48 2.67 -7.93
C ALA A 461 36.92 2.42 -9.34
N THR A 462 36.95 3.44 -10.19
CA THR A 462 36.64 3.34 -11.62
C THR A 462 37.65 4.14 -12.44
N ASP A 463 37.95 3.70 -13.66
CA ASP A 463 38.84 4.43 -14.57
C ASP A 463 38.09 5.59 -15.27
N GLY A 464 36.78 5.77 -15.03
CA GLY A 464 36.00 6.90 -15.54
C GLY A 464 35.74 6.85 -17.05
N GLU A 465 35.88 5.68 -17.67
CA GLU A 465 35.60 5.46 -19.08
C GLU A 465 34.10 5.22 -19.31
N LYS A 466 33.53 5.93 -20.30
CA LYS A 466 32.13 5.81 -20.70
C LYS A 466 31.75 4.34 -20.95
N GLU A 467 30.61 3.90 -20.40
CA GLU A 467 30.11 2.51 -20.40
C GLU A 467 30.86 1.49 -19.50
N LYS A 468 32.17 1.63 -19.25
CA LYS A 468 32.87 0.80 -18.24
C LYS A 468 32.49 1.22 -16.82
N GLU A 469 32.35 2.52 -16.61
CA GLU A 469 31.92 3.13 -15.34
C GLU A 469 30.56 2.61 -14.85
N LEU A 470 29.64 2.30 -15.77
CA LEU A 470 28.36 1.65 -15.44
C LEU A 470 28.54 0.22 -14.91
N LYS A 471 29.51 -0.53 -15.44
CA LYS A 471 29.83 -1.87 -14.92
C LYS A 471 30.49 -1.79 -13.55
N ASP A 472 31.28 -0.76 -13.30
CA ASP A 472 31.89 -0.53 -11.99
C ASP A 472 30.85 -0.11 -10.96
N LEU A 473 29.85 0.70 -11.35
CA LEU A 473 28.66 0.97 -10.54
C LEU A 473 27.89 -0.31 -10.21
N GLU A 474 27.66 -1.15 -11.22
CA GLU A 474 26.99 -2.44 -11.04
C GLU A 474 27.74 -3.33 -10.03
N LYS A 475 29.07 -3.39 -10.10
CA LYS A 475 29.90 -4.11 -9.11
C LYS A 475 29.78 -3.52 -7.71
N ALA A 476 29.85 -2.19 -7.58
CA ALA A 476 29.76 -1.51 -6.28
C ALA A 476 28.40 -1.78 -5.61
N ILE A 477 27.31 -1.67 -6.38
CA ILE A 477 25.95 -1.97 -5.91
C ILE A 477 25.79 -3.46 -5.59
N LYS A 478 26.39 -4.35 -6.38
CA LYS A 478 26.37 -5.79 -6.10
C LYS A 478 27.08 -6.13 -4.78
N ILE A 479 28.24 -5.52 -4.50
CA ILE A 479 28.93 -5.66 -3.21
C ILE A 479 28.03 -5.17 -2.07
N ALA A 480 27.35 -4.03 -2.26
CA ALA A 480 26.41 -3.50 -1.28
C ALA A 480 25.25 -4.47 -1.00
N LYS A 481 24.69 -5.05 -2.07
CA LYS A 481 23.63 -6.05 -1.99
C LYS A 481 24.07 -7.29 -1.21
N GLU A 482 25.24 -7.83 -1.52
CA GLU A 482 25.74 -9.05 -0.88
C GLU A 482 26.15 -8.81 0.59
N LYS A 483 26.85 -7.70 0.87
CA LYS A 483 27.40 -7.42 2.20
C LYS A 483 26.37 -6.86 3.18
N TYR A 484 25.48 -5.98 2.71
CA TYR A 484 24.53 -5.26 3.56
C TYR A 484 23.07 -5.63 3.29
N GLN A 485 22.82 -6.60 2.40
CA GLN A 485 21.48 -7.11 2.08
C GLN A 485 20.50 -5.99 1.69
N ILE A 486 20.98 -5.01 0.91
CA ILE A 486 20.14 -3.92 0.41
C ILE A 486 19.13 -4.46 -0.60
N GLU A 487 17.92 -3.90 -0.55
CA GLU A 487 16.77 -4.18 -1.41
C GLU A 487 16.58 -3.09 -2.48
N GLY A 488 17.32 -1.99 -2.35
CA GLY A 488 17.27 -0.87 -3.28
C GLY A 488 18.41 0.12 -3.07
N VAL A 489 18.49 1.07 -4.00
CA VAL A 489 19.50 2.12 -4.05
C VAL A 489 18.81 3.48 -4.11
N VAL A 490 19.19 4.38 -3.21
CA VAL A 490 18.79 5.78 -3.23
C VAL A 490 19.72 6.56 -4.14
N THR A 491 19.15 7.38 -5.02
CA THR A 491 19.92 8.29 -5.89
C THR A 491 19.52 9.74 -5.65
N GLY A 492 20.52 10.64 -5.73
CA GLY A 492 20.33 12.09 -5.70
C GLY A 492 19.94 12.69 -7.05
N ALA A 493 19.67 11.89 -8.08
CA ALA A 493 19.31 12.39 -9.42
C ALA A 493 18.00 13.20 -9.39
N LEU A 494 18.06 14.42 -9.94
CA LEU A 494 17.01 15.46 -9.88
C LEU A 494 16.11 15.48 -11.13
N PHE A 495 16.67 15.73 -12.31
CA PHE A 495 15.98 15.82 -13.60
C PHE A 495 16.76 15.16 -14.77
N SER A 496 18.03 14.80 -14.60
CA SER A 496 18.79 14.05 -15.59
C SER A 496 18.20 12.66 -15.85
N THR A 497 17.40 12.56 -16.91
CA THR A 497 16.83 11.30 -17.42
C THR A 497 17.92 10.30 -17.78
N TYR A 498 19.07 10.80 -18.24
CA TYR A 498 20.22 10.00 -18.64
C TYR A 498 20.88 9.27 -17.46
N GLN A 499 21.16 9.96 -16.36
CA GLN A 499 21.76 9.34 -15.17
C GLN A 499 20.77 8.38 -14.49
N LYS A 500 19.51 8.80 -14.40
CA LYS A 500 18.45 8.00 -13.78
C LYS A 500 18.21 6.68 -14.50
N ASP A 501 17.98 6.70 -15.82
CA ASP A 501 17.69 5.50 -16.62
C ASP A 501 18.83 4.46 -16.53
N ARG A 502 20.08 4.94 -16.46
CA ARG A 502 21.26 4.09 -16.30
C ARG A 502 21.31 3.40 -14.94
N ILE A 503 21.07 4.13 -13.85
CA ILE A 503 21.02 3.58 -12.49
C ILE A 503 19.85 2.60 -12.37
N GLU A 504 18.69 2.95 -12.93
CA GLU A 504 17.50 2.09 -12.96
C GLU A 504 17.77 0.76 -13.68
N LYS A 505 18.43 0.79 -14.84
CA LYS A 505 18.85 -0.43 -15.56
C LYS A 505 19.79 -1.31 -14.75
N VAL A 506 20.74 -0.71 -14.02
CA VAL A 506 21.65 -1.47 -13.14
C VAL A 506 20.86 -2.08 -11.98
N CYS A 507 19.99 -1.32 -11.33
CA CYS A 507 19.15 -1.81 -10.25
C CYS A 507 18.23 -2.94 -10.73
N GLU A 508 17.61 -2.80 -11.91
CA GLU A 508 16.75 -3.82 -12.50
C GLU A 508 17.50 -5.14 -12.74
N LYS A 509 18.70 -5.10 -13.33
CA LYS A 509 19.55 -6.28 -13.52
C LYS A 509 19.89 -6.97 -12.20
N LEU A 510 20.10 -6.19 -11.15
CA LEU A 510 20.43 -6.68 -9.82
C LEU A 510 19.18 -7.03 -9.00
N GLY A 511 17.96 -6.84 -9.51
CA GLY A 511 16.72 -7.07 -8.76
C GLY A 511 16.57 -6.14 -7.55
N LEU A 512 17.02 -4.89 -7.67
CA LEU A 512 16.98 -3.84 -6.65
C LEU A 512 16.02 -2.73 -7.08
N ILE A 513 15.43 -2.05 -6.10
CA ILE A 513 14.59 -0.86 -6.32
C ILE A 513 15.48 0.37 -6.53
N ALA A 514 15.23 1.17 -7.56
CA ALA A 514 15.81 2.51 -7.67
C ALA A 514 14.89 3.52 -6.98
N PHE A 515 15.37 4.17 -5.92
CA PHE A 515 14.63 5.16 -5.15
C PHE A 515 15.19 6.57 -5.40
N SER A 516 14.46 7.38 -6.18
CA SER A 516 14.88 8.72 -6.61
C SER A 516 13.98 9.80 -5.99
N PRO A 517 14.12 10.11 -4.69
CA PRO A 517 13.18 10.98 -3.96
C PRO A 517 13.18 12.44 -4.44
N LEU A 518 14.22 12.87 -5.14
CA LEU A 518 14.36 14.22 -5.66
C LEU A 518 13.81 14.38 -7.10
N TRP A 519 13.42 13.28 -7.74
CA TRP A 519 12.97 13.31 -9.13
C TRP A 519 11.70 14.16 -9.31
N HIS A 520 11.73 15.11 -10.23
CA HIS A 520 10.68 16.12 -10.46
C HIS A 520 10.41 17.08 -9.28
N LYS A 521 11.28 17.14 -8.28
CA LYS A 521 11.16 18.12 -7.20
C LYS A 521 11.51 19.51 -7.72
N SER A 522 10.74 20.53 -7.31
CA SER A 522 11.07 21.92 -7.66
C SER A 522 12.45 22.29 -7.13
N GLN A 523 13.34 22.79 -8.01
CA GLN A 523 14.71 23.17 -7.67
C GLN A 523 14.76 24.24 -6.58
N ILE A 524 13.87 25.25 -6.68
CA ILE A 524 13.76 26.33 -5.69
C ILE A 524 13.30 25.76 -4.34
N GLN A 525 12.29 24.90 -4.35
CA GLN A 525 11.79 24.29 -3.13
C GLN A 525 12.86 23.41 -2.48
N GLN A 526 13.57 22.62 -3.28
CA GLN A 526 14.67 21.80 -2.81
C GLN A 526 15.75 22.65 -2.14
N MET A 527 16.27 23.70 -2.79
CA MET A 527 17.32 24.54 -2.21
C MET A 527 16.89 25.20 -0.91
N ARG A 528 15.63 25.65 -0.82
CA ARG A 528 15.06 26.19 0.43
C ARG A 528 15.02 25.15 1.54
N GLU A 529 14.59 23.93 1.26
CA GLU A 529 14.55 22.86 2.26
C GLU A 529 15.96 22.38 2.64
N VAL A 530 16.91 22.39 1.71
CA VAL A 530 18.30 22.01 1.96
C VAL A 530 18.97 23.03 2.86
N VAL A 531 18.85 24.33 2.56
CA VAL A 531 19.50 25.40 3.37
C VAL A 531 18.88 25.54 4.76
N ASP A 532 17.60 25.20 4.92
CA ASP A 532 16.93 25.16 6.22
C ASP A 532 17.44 24.00 7.10
N LYS A 533 17.73 22.85 6.48
CA LYS A 533 18.07 21.62 7.21
C LYS A 533 19.56 21.34 7.33
N PHE A 534 20.38 21.77 6.38
CA PHE A 534 21.78 21.37 6.25
C PHE A 534 22.71 22.57 6.23
N GLU A 535 23.86 22.43 6.89
CA GLU A 535 24.99 23.32 6.69
C GLU A 535 25.80 22.79 5.51
N PHE A 536 25.93 23.57 4.43
CA PHE A 536 26.73 23.17 3.27
C PHE A 536 27.42 24.38 2.62
N MET A 537 28.41 24.09 1.78
CA MET A 537 29.20 25.08 1.05
C MET A 537 29.39 24.66 -0.40
N PHE A 538 29.70 25.61 -1.28
CA PHE A 538 30.11 25.30 -2.64
C PHE A 538 31.59 24.94 -2.70
N SER A 539 31.89 23.90 -3.49
CA SER A 539 33.25 23.39 -3.72
C SER A 539 33.75 23.67 -5.13
N SER A 540 32.87 23.93 -6.08
CA SER A 540 33.24 24.46 -7.39
C SER A 540 32.10 25.27 -7.96
N VAL A 541 32.42 26.17 -8.88
CA VAL A 541 31.46 26.94 -9.68
C VAL A 541 31.92 26.94 -11.14
N ALA A 542 30.99 26.91 -12.07
CA ALA A 542 31.25 26.87 -13.52
C ALA A 542 30.11 27.50 -14.33
N ALA A 543 29.57 28.63 -13.87
CA ALA A 543 28.47 29.31 -14.55
C ALA A 543 28.54 30.83 -14.42
N GLU A 544 28.05 31.52 -15.45
CA GLU A 544 28.02 32.98 -15.49
C GLU A 544 27.26 33.59 -14.31
N GLY A 545 27.94 34.44 -13.55
CA GLY A 545 27.43 35.06 -12.32
C GLY A 545 27.84 34.34 -11.03
N LEU A 546 28.61 33.24 -11.13
CA LEU A 546 29.24 32.55 -10.00
C LEU A 546 30.76 32.63 -10.11
N ASP A 547 31.40 33.29 -9.14
CA ASP A 547 32.84 33.47 -9.06
C ASP A 547 33.44 32.77 -7.81
N ALA A 548 34.75 32.95 -7.59
CA ALA A 548 35.47 32.40 -6.45
C ALA A 548 34.89 32.81 -5.08
N SER A 549 34.16 33.92 -4.99
CA SER A 549 33.58 34.41 -3.72
C SER A 549 32.44 33.52 -3.19
N TRP A 550 31.92 32.62 -4.02
CA TRP A 550 30.92 31.63 -3.63
C TRP A 550 31.52 30.40 -2.95
N LEU A 551 32.83 30.18 -3.06
CA LEU A 551 33.52 29.00 -2.54
C LEU A 551 33.98 29.20 -1.08
N GLY A 552 34.16 28.10 -0.36
CA GLY A 552 34.79 28.17 0.98
C GLY A 552 33.90 28.75 2.09
N ARG A 553 32.67 29.16 1.78
CA ARG A 553 31.71 29.74 2.75
C ARG A 553 30.40 28.97 2.81
N ARG A 554 29.69 29.12 3.93
CA ARG A 554 28.36 28.54 4.14
C ARG A 554 27.35 29.23 3.23
N ILE A 555 26.46 28.43 2.62
CA ILE A 555 25.34 28.94 1.82
C ILE A 555 24.16 29.23 2.75
N THR A 556 23.55 30.39 2.56
CA THR A 556 22.43 30.92 3.35
C THR A 556 21.16 31.07 2.52
N ILE A 557 20.04 31.43 3.15
CA ILE A 557 18.78 31.66 2.43
C ILE A 557 18.88 32.90 1.52
N GLU A 558 19.67 33.90 1.91
CA GLU A 558 19.98 35.07 1.10
C GLU A 558 20.74 34.66 -0.18
N ASP A 559 21.69 33.73 -0.08
CA ASP A 559 22.40 33.18 -1.23
C ASP A 559 21.47 32.42 -2.18
N VAL A 560 20.51 31.67 -1.64
CA VAL A 560 19.47 31.01 -2.46
C VAL A 560 18.62 32.05 -3.20
N ASN A 561 18.28 33.18 -2.59
CA ASN A 561 17.57 34.26 -3.27
C ASN A 561 18.42 34.88 -4.39
N SER A 562 19.73 35.05 -4.19
CA SER A 562 20.67 35.49 -5.22
C SER A 562 20.74 34.49 -6.39
N LEU A 563 20.75 33.18 -6.11
CA LEU A 563 20.70 32.14 -7.16
C LEU A 563 19.39 32.17 -7.95
N ILE A 564 18.26 32.46 -7.30
CA ILE A 564 16.96 32.65 -7.98
C ILE A 564 17.00 33.88 -8.90
N GLU A 565 17.66 34.96 -8.48
CA GLU A 565 17.83 36.14 -9.31
C GLU A 565 18.75 35.86 -10.51
N LEU A 566 19.87 35.16 -10.28
CA LEU A 566 20.77 34.71 -11.35
C LEU A 566 20.05 33.77 -12.34
N ASN A 567 19.23 32.84 -11.86
CA ASN A 567 18.39 32.00 -12.72
C ASN A 567 17.49 32.83 -13.64
N ARG A 568 16.93 33.95 -13.16
CA ARG A 568 16.14 34.87 -14.00
C ARG A 568 16.96 35.64 -15.03
N LYS A 569 18.24 35.92 -14.72
CA LYS A 569 19.13 36.71 -15.59
C LYS A 569 19.85 35.86 -16.63
N SER A 570 20.52 34.81 -16.20
CA SER A 570 21.42 33.97 -17.02
C SER A 570 20.92 32.54 -17.20
N GLY A 571 19.77 32.17 -16.61
CA GLY A 571 19.17 30.85 -16.80
C GLY A 571 19.84 29.72 -16.00
N ILE A 572 20.76 30.04 -15.08
CA ILE A 572 21.47 29.02 -14.28
C ILE A 572 20.50 28.14 -13.50
N ASN A 573 20.82 26.86 -13.32
CA ASN A 573 20.03 26.00 -12.45
C ASN A 573 20.24 26.39 -10.98
N VAL A 574 19.15 26.76 -10.28
CA VAL A 574 19.22 27.20 -8.87
C VAL A 574 19.78 26.09 -7.95
N ALA A 575 19.56 24.83 -8.32
CA ALA A 575 20.07 23.67 -7.60
C ALA A 575 21.39 23.14 -8.19
N GLY A 576 22.02 23.80 -9.17
CA GLY A 576 23.33 23.42 -9.70
C GLY A 576 23.37 22.12 -10.51
N GLU A 577 22.22 21.63 -10.98
CA GLU A 577 22.14 20.35 -11.70
C GLU A 577 22.83 20.35 -13.07
N GLY A 578 22.95 21.52 -13.70
CA GLY A 578 23.65 21.68 -14.98
C GLY A 578 25.18 21.64 -14.83
N GLY A 579 25.69 21.44 -13.61
CA GLY A 579 27.12 21.54 -13.29
C GLY A 579 27.55 22.95 -12.94
N GLU A 580 26.61 23.87 -12.68
CA GLU A 580 26.91 25.26 -12.35
C GLU A 580 27.70 25.39 -11.05
N PHE A 581 27.47 24.47 -10.10
CA PHE A 581 28.28 24.37 -8.89
C PHE A 581 28.22 22.97 -8.28
N GLU A 582 29.29 22.61 -7.58
CA GLU A 582 29.33 21.44 -6.70
C GLU A 582 29.26 21.86 -5.24
N SER A 583 28.83 20.94 -4.37
CA SER A 583 28.64 21.23 -2.95
C SER A 583 29.25 20.17 -2.04
N ILE A 584 29.55 20.57 -0.81
CA ILE A 584 29.95 19.70 0.29
C ILE A 584 29.03 20.00 1.47
N VAL A 585 28.42 18.97 2.06
CA VAL A 585 27.62 19.10 3.28
C VAL A 585 28.51 18.96 4.52
N LEU A 586 28.38 19.88 5.47
CA LEU A 586 29.18 19.95 6.69
C LEU A 586 28.44 19.39 7.91
N ASP A 587 27.13 19.64 8.00
CA ASP A 587 26.25 19.13 9.06
C ASP A 587 24.79 19.05 8.59
N GLY A 588 23.98 18.33 9.33
CA GLY A 588 22.54 18.24 9.14
C GLY A 588 21.86 17.34 10.17
N PRO A 589 20.55 17.06 10.05
CA PRO A 589 19.78 16.40 11.09
C PRO A 589 20.26 14.97 11.37
N MET A 590 20.86 14.32 10.36
CA MET A 590 21.31 12.92 10.43
C MET A 590 22.74 12.74 10.92
N PHE A 591 23.52 13.82 10.99
CA PHE A 591 24.93 13.78 11.35
C PHE A 591 25.09 13.66 12.87
N LYS A 592 25.96 12.76 13.32
CA LYS A 592 26.35 12.59 14.74
C LYS A 592 27.54 13.48 15.13
N LYS A 593 28.35 13.88 14.16
CA LYS A 593 29.49 14.79 14.27
C LYS A 593 29.43 15.79 13.12
N LYS A 594 30.03 16.97 13.28
CA LYS A 594 30.15 17.95 12.19
C LYS A 594 31.45 17.73 11.43
N VAL A 595 31.42 17.95 10.12
CA VAL A 595 32.62 18.01 9.28
C VAL A 595 33.15 19.44 9.30
N LYS A 596 34.39 19.61 9.75
CA LYS A 596 35.10 20.88 9.73
C LYS A 596 36.17 20.84 8.65
N ILE A 597 36.15 21.80 7.74
CA ILE A 597 37.24 22.04 6.80
C ILE A 597 38.31 22.87 7.54
N ASP A 598 39.49 22.29 7.74
CA ASP A 598 40.59 22.92 8.49
C ASP A 598 41.54 23.71 7.60
N ASP A 599 41.75 23.23 6.36
CA ASP A 599 42.64 23.87 5.38
C ASP A 599 42.17 23.56 3.95
N PHE A 600 42.14 24.59 3.11
CA PHE A 600 41.76 24.49 1.70
C PHE A 600 42.42 25.60 0.88
N GLU A 601 42.47 25.39 -0.44
CA GLU A 601 42.96 26.36 -1.42
C GLU A 601 41.89 26.57 -2.49
N ILE A 602 41.75 27.81 -2.98
CA ILE A 602 40.89 28.13 -4.11
C ILE A 602 41.77 28.28 -5.36
N ILE A 603 41.41 27.55 -6.40
CA ILE A 603 42.03 27.62 -7.73
C ILE A 603 41.03 28.28 -8.66
N GLU A 604 41.37 29.46 -9.17
CA GLU A 604 40.60 30.18 -10.18
C GLU A 604 41.10 29.83 -11.57
N GLU A 605 40.21 29.32 -12.42
CA GLU A 605 40.52 28.94 -13.81
C GLU A 605 40.04 30.03 -14.79
N SER A 606 38.93 30.70 -14.46
CA SER A 606 38.42 31.89 -15.14
C SER A 606 37.54 32.71 -14.21
N GLU A 607 37.06 33.88 -14.65
CA GLU A 607 36.16 34.76 -13.89
C GLU A 607 34.93 34.02 -13.33
N ASN A 608 34.38 33.07 -14.09
CA ASN A 608 33.17 32.31 -13.72
C ASN A 608 33.47 30.82 -13.48
N THR A 609 34.73 30.45 -13.26
CA THR A 609 35.14 29.06 -13.03
C THR A 609 36.21 28.99 -11.96
N ALA A 610 35.85 28.43 -10.82
CA ALA A 610 36.74 28.26 -9.69
C ALA A 610 36.43 26.96 -8.95
N ARG A 611 37.43 26.41 -8.27
CA ARG A 611 37.28 25.21 -7.42
C ARG A 611 38.08 25.29 -6.13
N MET A 612 37.50 24.71 -5.09
CA MET A 612 38.10 24.56 -3.77
C MET A 612 38.74 23.18 -3.65
N VAL A 613 40.04 23.14 -3.34
CA VAL A 613 40.79 21.93 -3.04
C VAL A 613 40.98 21.81 -1.53
N VAL A 614 40.30 20.86 -0.91
CA VAL A 614 40.41 20.61 0.54
C VAL A 614 41.70 19.85 0.84
N LYS A 615 42.59 20.49 1.61
CA LYS A 615 43.87 19.90 2.05
C LYS A 615 43.70 19.11 3.34
N LYS A 616 42.85 19.61 4.26
CA LYS A 616 42.61 18.98 5.56
C LYS A 616 41.17 19.21 6.03
N ALA A 617 40.56 18.13 6.51
CA ALA A 617 39.26 18.16 7.19
C ALA A 617 39.26 17.23 8.40
N SER A 618 38.46 17.56 9.40
CA SER A 618 38.32 16.79 10.63
C SER A 618 36.88 16.71 11.11
N LEU A 619 36.60 15.75 12.00
CA LEU A 619 35.30 15.63 12.66
C LEU A 619 35.34 16.28 14.03
N ILE A 620 34.34 17.11 14.30
CA ILE A 620 34.16 17.77 15.60
C ILE A 620 32.82 17.37 16.23
N GLY A 621 32.72 17.53 17.56
CA GLY A 621 31.46 17.32 18.29
C GLY A 621 30.35 18.23 17.78
N LYS A 622 29.09 17.79 17.94
CA LYS A 622 27.93 18.51 17.40
C LYS A 622 27.52 19.69 18.26
#